data_AF-X0Z4N7-F1
#
_entry.id   AF-X0Z4N7-F1
#
_cell.length_a   1.000
_cell.length_b   1.000
_cell.length_c   1.000
_cell.angle_alpha   90.00
_cell.angle_beta   90.00
_cell.angle_gamma   90.00
#
_symmetry.space_group_name_H-M   'P 1'
#
loop_
_entity.id
_entity.type
_entity.pdbx_description
1 polymer ?
#
loop_
_entity_poly.entity_id
_entity_poly.type
_entity_poly.pdbx_seq_one_letter_code
_entity_poly.pdbx_strand_id
1 'polypeptide(L)'
;MQGKETREITASQVKEYKAGEIVASEGEKSEVFYVILEGEVEIFQNNKSIRVLKEGDVFGLENFCLKKCCTTTSRTITLSRIASYHTDLINQIIYTKPQLTEKILNSIILQLEQTTQVAEENIQLGNLVDFNERVYQDGEVII
;
A
#
# COMPACT_ATOMS: atom_id res chain seq x y z
N MET A 1 25.31 -20.92 -7.72
CA MET A 1 24.32 -19.83 -7.66
C MET A 1 23.06 -20.36 -8.32
N GLN A 2 22.04 -20.72 -7.53
CA GLN A 2 20.81 -21.32 -8.06
C GLN A 2 19.95 -20.18 -8.63
N GLY A 3 19.62 -20.24 -9.92
CA GLY A 3 18.73 -19.28 -10.55
C GLY A 3 17.40 -19.27 -9.82
N LYS A 4 17.05 -18.15 -9.19
CA LYS A 4 15.68 -17.92 -8.73
C LYS A 4 14.82 -17.83 -9.99
N GLU A 5 14.01 -18.84 -10.24
CA GLU A 5 12.89 -18.73 -11.17
C GLU A 5 12.13 -17.44 -10.81
N THR A 6 12.03 -16.54 -11.79
CA THR A 6 11.29 -15.28 -11.62
C THR A 6 9.82 -15.66 -11.56
N ARG A 7 9.27 -15.85 -10.37
CA ARG A 7 7.82 -16.05 -10.19
C ARG A 7 7.12 -14.83 -10.75
N GLU A 8 6.11 -15.02 -11.59
CA GLU A 8 5.35 -13.89 -12.10
C GLU A 8 4.66 -13.17 -10.92
N ILE A 9 4.82 -11.85 -10.81
CA ILE A 9 4.13 -11.07 -9.77
C ILE A 9 2.68 -10.87 -10.25
N THR A 10 1.79 -11.74 -9.80
CA THR A 10 0.36 -11.69 -10.06
C THR A 10 -0.41 -11.49 -8.76
N ALA A 11 -1.62 -10.92 -8.87
CA ALA A 11 -2.53 -10.89 -7.74
C ALA A 11 -2.90 -12.33 -7.34
N SER A 12 -2.94 -12.61 -6.03
CA SER A 12 -3.48 -13.86 -5.50
C SER A 12 -4.98 -13.95 -5.76
N GLN A 13 -5.67 -12.81 -5.66
CA GLN A 13 -7.08 -12.68 -5.97
C GLN A 13 -7.41 -11.25 -6.39
N VAL A 14 -8.35 -11.10 -7.32
CA VAL A 14 -9.07 -9.85 -7.55
C VAL A 14 -10.53 -10.10 -7.20
N LYS A 15 -11.08 -9.30 -6.30
CA LYS A 15 -12.45 -9.48 -5.79
C LYS A 15 -13.20 -8.16 -5.80
N GLU A 16 -14.48 -8.24 -6.15
CA GLU A 16 -15.42 -7.14 -5.99
C GLU A 16 -16.09 -7.20 -4.62
N TYR A 17 -16.24 -6.03 -4.01
CA TYR A 17 -16.84 -5.82 -2.71
C TYR A 17 -17.92 -4.74 -2.83
N LYS A 18 -19.12 -5.01 -2.34
CA LYS A 18 -20.19 -4.01 -2.20
C LYS A 18 -19.83 -3.02 -1.11
N ALA A 19 -20.47 -1.86 -1.12
CA ALA A 19 -20.35 -0.88 -0.04
C ALA A 19 -20.69 -1.50 1.32
N GLY A 20 -19.85 -1.23 2.32
CA GLY A 20 -20.00 -1.69 3.69
C GLY A 20 -19.38 -3.06 3.98
N GLU A 21 -18.80 -3.75 3.00
CA GLU A 21 -18.17 -5.05 3.20
C GLU A 21 -16.77 -4.91 3.83
N ILE A 22 -16.44 -5.83 4.73
CA ILE A 22 -15.13 -5.91 5.36
C ILE A 22 -14.15 -6.60 4.40
N VAL A 23 -13.01 -5.95 4.14
CA VAL A 23 -11.95 -6.49 3.29
C VAL A 23 -10.93 -7.26 4.13
N ALA A 24 -10.53 -6.71 5.27
CA ALA A 24 -9.66 -7.33 6.27
C ALA A 24 -10.04 -6.85 7.68
N SER A 25 -10.03 -7.76 8.66
CA SER A 25 -10.45 -7.47 10.04
C SER A 25 -9.26 -7.29 10.98
N GLU A 26 -9.38 -6.38 11.94
CA GLU A 26 -8.41 -6.24 13.04
C GLU A 26 -8.26 -7.56 13.81
N GLY A 27 -7.02 -7.92 14.15
CA GLY A 27 -6.66 -9.16 14.82
C GLY A 27 -6.50 -10.38 13.90
N GLU A 28 -6.91 -10.29 12.63
CA GLU A 28 -6.79 -11.38 11.68
C GLU A 28 -5.33 -11.57 11.20
N LYS A 29 -4.92 -12.82 11.02
CA LYS A 29 -3.64 -13.11 10.36
C LYS A 29 -3.80 -12.89 8.87
N SER A 30 -3.03 -11.95 8.33
CA SER A 30 -2.96 -11.71 6.89
C SER A 30 -1.51 -11.81 6.43
N GLU A 31 -1.29 -12.58 5.37
CA GLU A 31 -0.02 -12.64 4.62
C GLU A 31 -0.17 -11.97 3.24
N VAL A 32 -1.20 -11.14 3.09
CA VAL A 32 -1.46 -10.38 1.88
C VAL A 32 -1.54 -8.88 2.20
N PHE A 33 -1.14 -8.08 1.21
CA PHE A 33 -1.47 -6.67 1.13
C PHE A 33 -2.44 -6.44 -0.04
N TYR A 34 -3.07 -5.29 -0.04
CA TYR A 34 -4.15 -4.96 -0.95
C TYR A 34 -3.82 -3.74 -1.80
N VAL A 35 -4.34 -3.73 -3.03
CA VAL A 35 -4.32 -2.59 -3.94
C VAL A 35 -5.77 -2.31 -4.36
N ILE A 36 -6.21 -1.07 -4.18
CA ILE A 36 -7.54 -0.63 -4.60
C ILE A 36 -7.48 -0.34 -6.10
N LEU A 37 -8.14 -1.18 -6.91
CA LEU A 37 -8.21 -1.00 -8.35
C LEU A 37 -9.34 -0.06 -8.76
N GLU A 38 -10.37 0.06 -7.92
CA GLU A 38 -11.53 0.93 -8.10
C GLU A 38 -12.27 1.06 -6.76
N GLY A 39 -12.89 2.22 -6.52
CA GLY A 39 -13.71 2.49 -5.34
C GLY A 39 -12.94 3.08 -4.16
N GLU A 40 -13.56 3.05 -2.98
CA GLU A 40 -13.06 3.67 -1.76
C GLU A 40 -13.13 2.69 -0.57
N VAL A 41 -12.14 2.77 0.32
CA VAL A 41 -12.01 1.92 1.51
C VAL A 41 -11.67 2.77 2.72
N GLU A 42 -12.50 2.67 3.76
CA GLU A 42 -12.21 3.25 5.08
C GLU A 42 -11.32 2.32 5.89
N ILE A 43 -10.28 2.87 6.50
CA ILE A 43 -9.45 2.19 7.49
C ILE A 43 -9.80 2.72 8.88
N PHE A 44 -10.13 1.82 9.81
CA PHE A 44 -10.47 2.18 11.19
C PHE A 44 -9.85 1.20 12.20
N GLN A 45 -9.63 1.66 13.42
CA GLN A 45 -9.13 0.86 14.54
C GLN A 45 -9.95 1.23 15.78
N ASN A 46 -10.34 0.24 16.59
CA ASN A 46 -11.15 0.48 17.80
C ASN A 46 -12.38 1.38 17.52
N ASN A 47 -13.07 1.14 16.40
CA ASN A 47 -14.21 1.94 15.90
C ASN A 47 -13.93 3.41 15.59
N LYS A 48 -12.67 3.85 15.57
CA LYS A 48 -12.26 5.20 15.17
C LYS A 48 -11.76 5.18 13.73
N SER A 49 -12.38 5.97 12.86
CA SER A 49 -11.91 6.19 11.49
C SER A 49 -10.53 6.84 11.52
N ILE A 50 -9.60 6.28 10.75
CA ILE A 50 -8.21 6.77 10.64
C ILE A 50 -8.05 7.54 9.34
N ARG A 51 -8.48 6.93 8.22
CA ARG A 51 -8.34 7.50 6.88
C ARG A 51 -9.23 6.80 5.87
N VAL A 52 -9.43 7.45 4.72
CA VAL A 52 -10.11 6.89 3.55
C VAL A 52 -9.10 6.77 2.41
N LEU A 53 -9.02 5.56 1.86
CA LEU A 53 -8.17 5.20 0.74
C LEU A 53 -9.00 5.10 -0.54
N LYS A 54 -8.39 5.42 -1.68
CA LYS A 54 -9.05 5.48 -2.99
C LYS A 54 -8.29 4.65 -4.02
N GLU A 55 -8.76 4.67 -5.26
CA GLU A 55 -8.08 4.02 -6.38
C GLU A 55 -6.57 4.33 -6.43
N GLY A 56 -5.77 3.28 -6.58
CA GLY A 56 -4.32 3.35 -6.60
C GLY A 56 -3.67 3.20 -5.22
N ASP A 57 -4.43 3.32 -4.13
CA ASP A 57 -3.89 3.16 -2.79
C ASP A 57 -3.64 1.70 -2.40
N VAL A 58 -2.69 1.52 -1.49
CA VAL A 58 -2.29 0.23 -0.95
C VAL A 58 -2.44 0.17 0.56
N PHE A 59 -2.84 -0.99 1.12
CA PHE A 59 -2.96 -1.17 2.56
C PHE A 59 -2.65 -2.60 3.00
N GLY A 60 -2.35 -2.78 4.29
CA GLY A 60 -1.99 -4.07 4.87
C GLY A 60 -0.50 -4.41 4.76
N LEU A 61 0.30 -3.58 4.10
CA LEU A 61 1.76 -3.71 4.04
C LEU A 61 2.41 -3.57 5.42
N GLU A 62 1.83 -2.75 6.30
CA GLU A 62 2.30 -2.55 7.66
C GLU A 62 2.32 -3.85 8.48
N ASN A 63 1.39 -4.77 8.21
CA ASN A 63 1.28 -6.05 8.91
C ASN A 63 2.51 -6.93 8.65
N PHE A 64 2.98 -6.93 7.40
CA PHE A 64 4.20 -7.62 6.99
C PHE A 64 5.44 -6.99 7.65
N CYS A 65 5.59 -5.68 7.56
CA CYS A 65 6.74 -4.97 8.12
C CYS A 65 6.84 -5.12 9.64
N LEU A 66 5.70 -5.08 10.34
CA LEU A 66 5.64 -5.17 11.80
C LEU A 66 5.58 -6.62 12.32
N LYS A 67 5.44 -7.62 11.44
CA LYS A 67 5.24 -9.04 11.79
C LYS A 67 4.09 -9.24 12.78
N LYS A 68 2.97 -8.54 12.56
CA LYS A 68 1.78 -8.56 13.41
C LYS A 68 0.55 -9.01 12.62
N CYS A 69 -0.49 -9.44 13.33
CA CYS A 69 -1.85 -9.51 12.77
C CYS A 69 -2.30 -8.11 12.31
N CYS A 70 -3.35 -8.06 11.49
CA CYS A 70 -4.01 -6.82 11.10
C CYS A 70 -4.25 -5.92 12.33
N THR A 71 -3.66 -4.73 12.33
CA THR A 71 -3.84 -3.76 13.42
C THR A 71 -5.04 -2.86 13.20
N THR A 72 -5.65 -2.92 12.01
CA THR A 72 -6.78 -2.11 11.60
C THR A 72 -7.80 -2.98 10.88
N THR A 73 -9.05 -2.50 10.82
CA THR A 73 -10.10 -3.04 9.97
C THR A 73 -10.25 -2.16 8.73
N SER A 74 -10.50 -2.80 7.58
CA SER A 74 -10.76 -2.13 6.31
C SER A 74 -12.17 -2.45 5.83
N ARG A 75 -12.93 -1.42 5.45
CA ARG A 75 -14.31 -1.55 4.97
C ARG A 75 -14.53 -0.70 3.73
N THR A 76 -15.17 -1.27 2.73
CA THR A 76 -15.53 -0.51 1.52
C THR A 76 -16.58 0.56 1.80
N ILE A 77 -16.43 1.74 1.22
CA ILE A 77 -17.43 2.83 1.26
C ILE A 77 -18.31 2.77 0.02
N THR A 78 -17.72 2.42 -1.12
CA THR A 78 -18.39 2.29 -2.42
C THR A 78 -18.31 0.84 -2.93
N LEU A 79 -18.86 0.58 -4.12
CA LEU A 79 -18.54 -0.66 -4.84
C LEU A 79 -17.05 -0.60 -5.21
N SER A 80 -16.27 -1.56 -4.74
CA SER A 80 -14.81 -1.53 -4.86
C SER A 80 -14.28 -2.82 -5.47
N ARG A 81 -13.29 -2.69 -6.35
CA ARG A 81 -12.54 -3.82 -6.91
C ARG A 81 -11.14 -3.81 -6.31
N ILE A 82 -10.78 -4.87 -5.60
CA ILE A 82 -9.55 -4.92 -4.80
C ILE A 82 -8.73 -6.13 -5.20
N ALA A 83 -7.45 -5.92 -5.46
CA ALA A 83 -6.47 -6.97 -5.69
C ALA A 83 -5.70 -7.26 -4.39
N SER A 84 -5.52 -8.54 -4.07
CA SER A 84 -4.64 -8.99 -2.99
C SER A 84 -3.37 -9.62 -3.54
N TYR A 85 -2.25 -9.40 -2.86
CA TYR A 85 -0.94 -9.92 -3.23
C TYR A 85 -0.26 -10.48 -1.98
N HIS A 86 0.40 -11.63 -2.10
CA HIS A 86 1.22 -12.13 -1.00
C HIS A 86 2.36 -11.17 -0.67
N THR A 87 2.61 -10.97 0.62
CA THR A 87 3.60 -10.02 1.11
C THR A 87 5.05 -10.47 0.85
N ASP A 88 5.29 -11.76 0.64
CA ASP A 88 6.60 -12.29 0.25
C ASP A 88 7.06 -11.78 -1.14
N LEU A 89 6.12 -11.32 -1.97
CA LEU A 89 6.40 -10.71 -3.27
C LEU A 89 6.98 -9.29 -3.18
N ILE A 90 6.92 -8.61 -2.03
CA ILE A 90 7.36 -7.20 -1.89
C ILE A 90 8.79 -7.02 -2.36
N ASN A 91 9.72 -7.87 -1.91
CA ASN A 91 11.12 -7.78 -2.32
C ASN A 91 11.25 -7.90 -3.84
N GLN A 92 10.50 -8.81 -4.46
CA GLN A 92 10.56 -8.98 -5.90
C GLN A 92 9.94 -7.78 -6.63
N ILE A 93 8.84 -7.22 -6.13
CA ILE A 93 8.21 -6.02 -6.68
C ILE A 93 9.21 -4.86 -6.71
N ILE A 94 9.94 -4.65 -5.61
CA ILE A 94 10.96 -3.60 -5.49
C ILE A 94 12.00 -3.69 -6.63
N TYR A 95 12.51 -4.89 -6.92
CA TYR A 95 13.57 -5.07 -7.92
C TYR A 95 13.08 -5.22 -9.37
N THR A 96 11.85 -5.71 -9.57
CA THR A 96 11.39 -6.13 -10.92
C THR A 96 10.25 -5.29 -11.48
N LYS A 97 9.57 -4.49 -10.64
CA LYS A 97 8.46 -3.63 -11.06
C LYS A 97 8.59 -2.21 -10.46
N PRO A 98 9.57 -1.39 -10.88
CA PRO A 98 9.79 -0.05 -10.34
C PRO A 98 8.53 0.85 -10.36
N GLN A 99 7.73 0.78 -11.42
CA GLN A 99 6.47 1.54 -11.53
C GLN A 99 5.45 1.16 -10.45
N LEU A 100 5.39 -0.12 -10.06
CA LEU A 100 4.52 -0.55 -8.97
C LEU A 100 5.07 -0.11 -7.62
N THR A 101 6.39 -0.15 -7.44
CA THR A 101 7.06 0.36 -6.24
C THR A 101 6.81 1.86 -6.06
N GLU A 102 6.91 2.66 -7.13
CA GLU A 102 6.60 4.08 -7.11
C GLU A 102 5.17 4.35 -6.66
N LYS A 103 4.18 3.59 -7.18
CA LYS A 103 2.78 3.70 -6.76
C LYS A 103 2.59 3.35 -5.29
N ILE A 104 3.23 2.27 -4.81
CA ILE A 104 3.20 1.88 -3.39
C ILE A 104 3.76 3.01 -2.52
N LEU A 105 4.92 3.58 -2.89
CA LEU A 105 5.55 4.66 -2.15
C LEU A 105 4.68 5.91 -2.13
N ASN A 106 4.15 6.34 -3.28
CA ASN A 106 3.26 7.50 -3.37
C ASN A 106 2.02 7.33 -2.48
N SER A 107 1.41 6.13 -2.48
CA SER A 107 0.27 5.85 -1.62
C SER A 107 0.64 5.91 -0.13
N ILE A 108 1.79 5.35 0.28
CA ILE A 108 2.24 5.40 1.68
C ILE A 108 2.48 6.85 2.12
N ILE A 109 3.10 7.67 1.27
CA ILE A 109 3.36 9.09 1.58
C ILE A 109 2.06 9.87 1.77
N LEU A 110 1.09 9.69 0.87
CA LEU A 110 -0.25 10.29 0.99
C LEU A 110 -0.96 9.85 2.28
N GLN A 111 -0.84 8.57 2.64
CA GLN A 111 -1.44 8.05 3.87
C GLN A 111 -0.79 8.61 5.13
N LEU A 112 0.53 8.83 5.12
CA LEU A 112 1.23 9.47 6.24
C LEU A 112 0.72 10.90 6.44
N GLU A 113 0.60 11.69 5.37
CA GLU A 113 0.05 13.05 5.40
C GLU A 113 -1.37 13.07 6.00
N GLN A 114 -2.25 12.17 5.54
CA GLN A 114 -3.62 12.05 6.06
C GLN A 114 -3.68 11.75 7.56
N THR A 115 -2.72 10.99 8.11
CA THR A 115 -2.65 10.73 9.55
C THR A 115 -2.10 11.92 10.36
N THR A 116 -1.30 12.80 9.73
CA THR A 116 -0.76 14.02 10.36
C THR A 116 -1.74 15.19 10.29
N GLN A 117 -2.74 15.17 9.40
CA GLN A 117 -3.74 16.24 9.27
C GLN A 117 -4.78 16.29 10.42
N VAL A 118 -4.74 15.34 11.35
CA VAL A 118 -5.38 15.47 12.67
C VAL A 118 -4.55 16.39 13.60
N ALA A 119 -3.35 16.81 13.18
CA ALA A 119 -2.47 17.71 13.92
C ALA A 119 -2.25 19.09 13.26
N GLU A 120 -2.42 19.29 11.95
CA GLU A 120 -2.28 20.64 11.35
C GLU A 120 -3.00 20.76 9.99
N GLU A 121 -3.86 21.79 9.87
CA GLU A 121 -4.58 22.19 8.65
C GLU A 121 -3.60 22.75 7.60
N ASN A 122 -3.81 22.38 6.33
CA ASN A 122 -3.17 22.93 5.11
C ASN A 122 -1.79 22.38 4.73
N ILE A 123 -1.78 21.27 3.98
CA ILE A 123 -0.72 21.02 2.99
C ILE A 123 -1.42 20.79 1.64
N GLN A 124 -1.13 21.65 0.66
CA GLN A 124 -1.45 21.38 -0.74
C GLN A 124 -0.34 20.49 -1.27
N LEU A 125 -0.65 19.22 -1.54
CA LEU A 125 0.28 18.32 -2.20
C LEU A 125 0.36 18.65 -3.70
N GLY A 126 1.01 19.77 -4.01
CA GLY A 126 1.51 20.07 -5.33
C GLY A 126 2.82 19.33 -5.56
N ASN A 127 2.77 18.40 -6.52
CA ASN A 127 3.85 17.60 -7.10
C ASN A 127 4.10 16.24 -6.43
N LEU A 128 3.90 15.18 -7.23
CA LEU A 128 4.39 13.83 -6.94
C LEU A 128 5.87 13.90 -6.54
N VAL A 129 6.26 13.02 -5.61
CA VAL A 129 7.67 12.82 -5.28
C VAL A 129 8.39 12.39 -6.55
N ASP A 130 9.21 13.29 -7.08
CA ASP A 130 10.06 13.02 -8.23
C ASP A 130 11.23 12.14 -7.76
N PHE A 131 11.05 10.83 -7.86
CA PHE A 131 12.12 9.85 -7.67
C PHE A 131 13.09 9.90 -8.85
N ASN A 132 13.80 11.03 -9.01
CA ASN A 132 14.93 11.13 -9.92
C ASN A 132 16.02 10.15 -9.44
N GLU A 133 16.06 8.97 -10.04
CA GLU A 133 17.11 7.99 -9.82
C GLU A 133 18.43 8.57 -10.34
N ARG A 134 19.34 8.93 -9.44
CA ARG A 134 20.71 9.34 -9.79
C ARG A 134 21.62 8.13 -9.65
N VAL A 135 22.12 7.63 -10.78
CA VAL A 135 23.14 6.58 -10.81
C VAL A 135 24.50 7.26 -10.62
N TYR A 136 25.17 6.93 -9.53
CA TYR A 136 26.51 7.44 -9.23
C TYR A 136 27.58 6.41 -9.61
N GLN A 137 28.71 6.88 -10.12
CA GLN A 137 29.88 6.04 -10.37
C GLN A 137 30.86 6.06 -9.19
N ASP A 138 31.78 5.10 -9.17
CA ASP A 138 32.78 4.99 -8.10
C ASP A 138 33.63 6.26 -8.02
N GLY A 139 33.64 6.89 -6.84
CA GLY A 139 34.33 8.15 -6.57
C GLY A 139 33.47 9.42 -6.62
N GLU A 140 32.17 9.34 -6.91
CA GLU A 140 31.29 10.51 -6.84
C GLU A 140 30.85 10.83 -5.40
N VAL A 141 30.91 12.12 -5.05
CA VAL A 141 30.50 12.63 -3.74
C VAL A 141 29.03 13.01 -3.79
N ILE A 142 28.23 12.36 -2.93
CA ILE A 142 26.83 12.68 -2.72
C ILE A 142 26.75 13.80 -1.66
N ILE A 143 26.20 14.96 -2.02
CA ILE A 143 25.84 16.07 -1.12
C ILE A 143 24.32 16.28 -1.12
#